data_AF-A0A1E5VFY0-F1
#
_entry.id   AF-A0A1E5VFY0-F1
#
_cell.length_a   1.000
_cell.length_b   1.000
_cell.length_c   1.000
_cell.angle_alpha   90.00
_cell.angle_beta   90.00
_cell.angle_gamma   90.00
#
_symmetry.space_group_name_H-M   'P 1'
#
loop_
_entity.id
_entity.type
_entity.pdbx_description
1 polymer ?
#
loop_
_entity_poly.entity_id
_entity_poly.type
_entity_poly.pdbx_seq_one_letter_code
_entity_poly.pdbx_strand_id
1 'polypeptide(L)'
;MEEKRLRVVLNLSVHRPNREILAGGNQLPAALKKIVNRLHKYGSPQLAFAMVASKVAILSEFDMFRKGMLEIGGMEMLRDLLKVEDAVVRKEVVTAIRGLGADEEGKTNAQSYNVPYALLECLMVSDEVLLLLDCLPKDPCVVDKMSDKAVELVNIIMAEQGTGPVTPEITYSAISLVHAIVQRDAHKMEQVKNLEDFKERLKELSSGRLPTQTMLQVDTIINSPWCV
;
A
#
# COMPACT_ATOMS: atom_id res chain seq x y z
N MET A 1 -17.18 7.07 -24.46
CA MET A 1 -16.06 7.16 -25.42
C MET A 1 -14.71 6.92 -24.74
N GLU A 2 -14.46 7.53 -23.58
CA GLU A 2 -13.19 7.37 -22.83
C GLU A 2 -12.90 5.92 -22.41
N GLU A 3 -13.89 5.16 -21.92
CA GLU A 3 -13.68 3.75 -21.52
C GLU A 3 -13.19 2.86 -22.68
N LYS A 4 -13.72 3.05 -23.90
CA LYS A 4 -13.25 2.31 -25.09
C LYS A 4 -11.79 2.64 -25.40
N ARG A 5 -11.39 3.91 -25.27
CA ARG A 5 -9.99 4.35 -25.44
C ARG A 5 -9.09 3.75 -24.37
N LEU A 6 -9.53 3.76 -23.11
CA LEU A 6 -8.82 3.11 -22.01
C LEU A 6 -8.64 1.61 -22.29
N ARG A 7 -9.68 0.92 -22.74
CA ARG A 7 -9.61 -0.51 -23.08
C ARG A 7 -8.58 -0.79 -24.19
N VAL A 8 -8.58 -0.01 -25.27
CA VAL A 8 -7.60 -0.15 -26.35
C VAL A 8 -6.17 0.01 -25.82
N VAL A 9 -5.91 1.08 -25.05
CA VAL A 9 -4.58 1.28 -24.47
C VAL A 9 -4.20 0.11 -23.55
N LEU A 10 -5.15 -0.50 -22.84
CA LEU A 10 -4.87 -1.56 -21.87
C LEU A 10 -4.44 -2.82 -22.61
N ASN A 11 -5.15 -3.15 -23.69
CA ASN A 11 -4.83 -4.26 -24.56
C ASN A 11 -3.47 -4.05 -25.26
N LEU A 12 -3.15 -2.82 -25.67
CA LEU A 12 -1.83 -2.52 -26.23
C LEU A 12 -0.71 -2.73 -25.20
N SER A 13 -0.95 -2.42 -23.92
CA SER A 13 0.00 -2.60 -22.82
C SER A 13 0.30 -4.06 -22.45
N VAL A 14 -0.29 -5.05 -23.11
CA VAL A 14 0.02 -6.48 -22.88
C VAL A 14 1.47 -6.80 -23.26
N HIS A 15 1.98 -6.17 -24.33
CA HIS A 15 3.34 -6.43 -24.83
C HIS A 15 4.30 -5.32 -24.41
N ARG A 16 5.46 -5.69 -23.86
CA ARG A 16 6.46 -4.75 -23.37
C ARG A 16 6.88 -3.66 -24.39
N PRO A 17 7.12 -3.95 -25.69
CA PRO A 17 7.47 -2.90 -26.66
C PRO A 17 6.39 -1.81 -26.78
N ASN A 18 5.12 -2.21 -26.74
CA ASN A 18 4.02 -1.24 -26.77
C ASN A 18 3.97 -0.41 -25.47
N ARG A 19 4.27 -1.03 -24.32
CA ARG A 19 4.32 -0.31 -23.05
C ARG A 19 5.42 0.75 -23.06
N GLU A 20 6.58 0.44 -23.61
CA GLU A 20 7.69 1.39 -23.74
C GLU A 20 7.31 2.59 -24.63
N ILE A 21 6.68 2.33 -25.77
CA ILE A 21 6.18 3.40 -26.66
C ILE A 21 5.14 4.28 -25.94
N LEU A 22 4.21 3.65 -25.21
CA LEU A 22 3.18 4.38 -24.45
C LEU A 22 3.79 5.19 -23.30
N ALA A 23 4.75 4.61 -22.57
CA ALA A 23 5.46 5.24 -21.46
C ALA A 23 6.31 6.44 -21.93
N GLY A 24 6.89 6.37 -23.12
CA GLY A 24 7.60 7.48 -23.75
C GLY A 24 6.70 8.62 -24.26
N GLY A 25 5.37 8.44 -24.24
CA GLY A 25 4.42 9.47 -24.62
C GLY A 25 4.24 10.53 -23.52
N ASN A 26 4.98 11.64 -23.60
CA ASN A 26 4.96 12.72 -22.60
C ASN A 26 3.55 13.29 -22.28
N GLN A 27 2.58 13.16 -23.20
CA GLN A 27 1.21 13.64 -22.97
C GLN A 27 0.33 12.65 -22.19
N LEU A 28 0.72 11.36 -22.13
CA LEU A 28 -0.10 10.30 -21.55
C LEU A 28 -0.39 10.52 -20.06
N PRO A 29 0.59 10.86 -19.19
CA PRO A 29 0.32 11.15 -17.78
C PRO A 29 -0.76 12.22 -17.58
N ALA A 30 -0.62 13.36 -18.28
CA ALA A 30 -1.58 14.45 -18.22
C ALA A 30 -2.96 14.06 -18.78
N ALA A 31 -3.00 13.22 -19.83
CA ALA A 31 -4.24 12.70 -20.38
C ALA A 31 -4.98 11.79 -19.38
N LEU A 32 -4.28 10.89 -18.70
CA LEU A 32 -4.85 10.01 -17.68
C LEU A 32 -5.45 10.82 -16.52
N LYS A 33 -4.74 11.84 -16.01
CA LYS A 33 -5.27 12.73 -14.97
C LYS A 33 -6.50 13.52 -15.43
N LYS A 34 -6.49 14.03 -16.66
CA LYS A 34 -7.67 14.69 -17.26
C LYS A 34 -8.87 13.76 -17.37
N ILE A 35 -8.66 12.47 -17.69
CA ILE A 35 -9.73 11.47 -17.73
C ILE A 35 -10.32 11.29 -16.34
N VAL A 36 -9.51 11.08 -15.29
CA VAL A 36 -9.99 10.92 -13.90
C VAL A 36 -10.80 12.13 -13.44
N ASN A 37 -10.35 13.34 -13.74
CA ASN A 37 -11.08 14.57 -13.38
C ASN A 37 -12.44 14.66 -14.09
N ARG A 38 -12.52 14.24 -15.36
CA ARG A 38 -13.78 14.17 -16.10
C ARG A 38 -14.71 13.09 -15.52
N LEU A 39 -14.16 11.92 -15.20
CA LEU A 39 -14.94 10.81 -14.63
C LEU A 39 -15.61 11.21 -13.32
N HIS A 40 -14.89 11.93 -12.44
CA HIS A 40 -15.46 12.50 -11.21
C HIS A 40 -16.57 13.50 -11.50
N LYS A 41 -16.33 14.44 -12.42
CA LYS A 41 -17.30 15.50 -12.75
C LYS A 41 -18.64 14.97 -13.25
N TYR A 42 -18.64 13.83 -13.96
CA TYR A 42 -19.82 13.30 -14.62
C TYR A 42 -20.39 12.03 -13.96
N GLY A 43 -19.92 11.65 -12.76
CA GLY A 43 -20.44 10.47 -12.03
C GLY A 43 -20.26 9.17 -12.82
N SER A 44 -19.05 8.94 -13.35
CA SER A 44 -18.77 7.86 -14.30
C SER A 44 -18.53 6.48 -13.64
N PRO A 45 -18.50 5.38 -14.44
CA PRO A 45 -18.38 4.02 -13.90
C PRO A 45 -17.05 3.77 -13.17
N GLN A 46 -17.12 3.07 -12.03
CA GLN A 46 -15.98 2.65 -11.21
C GLN A 46 -14.94 1.88 -12.04
N LEU A 47 -15.39 1.08 -13.01
CA LEU A 47 -14.53 0.36 -13.95
C LEU A 47 -13.54 1.27 -14.69
N ALA A 48 -13.92 2.51 -15.02
CA ALA A 48 -13.03 3.44 -15.71
C ALA A 48 -11.90 3.93 -14.79
N PHE A 49 -12.15 4.09 -13.48
CA PHE A 49 -11.09 4.41 -12.51
C PHE A 49 -10.11 3.25 -12.36
N ALA A 50 -10.62 2.03 -12.22
CA ALA A 50 -9.78 0.82 -12.17
C ALA A 50 -8.90 0.70 -13.42
N MET A 51 -9.45 0.93 -14.62
CA MET A 51 -8.68 0.92 -15.87
C MET A 51 -7.58 1.99 -15.92
N VAL A 52 -7.81 3.19 -15.36
CA VAL A 52 -6.77 4.21 -15.29
C VAL A 52 -5.68 3.78 -14.31
N ALA A 53 -6.04 3.33 -13.12
CA ALA A 53 -5.08 2.86 -12.12
C ALA A 53 -4.23 1.70 -12.67
N SER A 54 -4.86 0.71 -13.31
CA SER A 54 -4.18 -0.42 -13.94
C SER A 54 -3.14 0.02 -14.98
N LYS A 55 -3.43 1.05 -15.78
CA LYS A 55 -2.45 1.63 -16.72
C LYS A 55 -1.27 2.25 -16.01
N VAL A 56 -1.55 3.04 -14.98
CA VAL A 56 -0.51 3.68 -14.20
C VAL A 56 0.39 2.61 -13.60
N ALA A 57 -0.18 1.56 -13.01
CA ALA A 57 0.57 0.42 -12.50
C ALA A 57 1.47 -0.22 -13.56
N ILE A 58 0.90 -0.61 -14.70
CA ILE A 58 1.62 -1.32 -15.77
C ILE A 58 2.76 -0.47 -16.36
N LEU A 59 2.51 0.81 -16.62
CA LEU A 59 3.48 1.70 -17.26
C LEU A 59 4.53 2.25 -16.27
N SER A 60 4.30 2.13 -14.97
CA SER A 60 5.27 2.54 -13.94
C SER A 60 6.54 1.69 -13.92
N GLU A 61 6.61 0.60 -14.70
CA GLU A 61 7.87 -0.11 -14.94
C GLU A 61 8.94 0.81 -15.58
N PHE A 62 8.54 1.87 -16.27
CA PHE A 62 9.44 2.84 -16.91
C PHE A 62 9.60 4.12 -16.09
N ASP A 63 10.85 4.47 -15.80
CA ASP A 63 11.23 5.67 -15.02
C ASP A 63 10.65 6.97 -15.59
N MET A 64 10.74 7.15 -16.91
CA MET A 64 10.22 8.35 -17.58
C MET A 64 8.71 8.55 -17.38
N PHE A 65 7.94 7.45 -17.35
CA PHE A 65 6.51 7.52 -17.09
C PHE A 65 6.22 7.80 -15.61
N ARG A 66 6.97 7.17 -14.68
CA ARG A 66 6.84 7.47 -13.25
C ARG A 66 7.06 8.97 -12.99
N LYS A 67 8.17 9.53 -13.47
CA LYS A 67 8.48 10.97 -13.34
C LYS A 67 7.37 11.85 -13.91
N GLY A 68 6.92 11.57 -15.14
CA GLY A 68 5.82 12.30 -15.75
C GLY A 68 4.50 12.21 -14.96
N MET A 69 4.22 11.07 -14.31
CA MET A 69 3.07 10.93 -13.42
C MET A 69 3.26 11.70 -12.10
N LEU A 70 4.44 11.69 -11.50
CA LEU A 70 4.71 12.42 -10.25
C LEU A 70 4.63 13.94 -10.47
N GLU A 71 5.24 14.45 -11.55
CA GLU A 71 5.24 15.87 -11.92
C GLU A 71 3.83 16.46 -12.08
N ILE A 72 2.92 15.68 -12.66
CA ILE A 72 1.53 16.13 -12.88
C ILE A 72 0.63 15.92 -11.66
N GLY A 73 1.17 15.47 -10.53
CA GLY A 73 0.40 15.17 -9.31
C GLY A 73 -0.44 13.90 -9.46
N GLY A 74 0.14 12.85 -10.02
CA GLY A 74 -0.46 11.53 -10.21
C GLY A 74 -0.61 10.76 -8.89
N MET A 75 0.31 10.94 -7.96
CA MET A 75 0.23 10.33 -6.63
C MET A 75 -0.98 10.84 -5.84
N GLU A 76 -1.18 12.17 -5.85
CA GLU A 76 -2.37 12.82 -5.28
C GLU A 76 -3.66 12.26 -5.88
N MET A 77 -3.71 12.15 -7.21
CA MET A 77 -4.84 11.59 -7.94
C MET A 77 -5.14 10.15 -7.50
N LEU A 78 -4.12 9.30 -7.37
CA LEU A 78 -4.29 7.91 -6.93
C LEU A 78 -4.76 7.84 -5.47
N ARG A 79 -4.19 8.67 -4.57
CA ARG A 79 -4.67 8.77 -3.18
C ARG A 79 -6.16 9.09 -3.13
N ASP A 80 -6.63 10.05 -3.91
CA ASP A 80 -8.05 10.41 -3.90
C ASP A 80 -8.93 9.29 -4.45
N LEU A 81 -8.43 8.47 -5.36
CA LEU A 81 -9.13 7.27 -5.83
C LEU A 81 -9.23 6.16 -4.77
N LEU A 82 -8.38 6.12 -3.74
CA LEU A 82 -8.55 5.18 -2.62
C LEU A 82 -9.87 5.40 -1.87
N LYS A 83 -10.42 6.63 -1.90
CA LYS A 83 -11.68 6.99 -1.23
C LYS A 83 -12.90 6.39 -1.92
N VAL A 84 -12.77 5.91 -3.17
CA VAL A 84 -13.86 5.23 -3.87
C VAL A 84 -14.16 3.91 -3.16
N GLU A 85 -15.42 3.70 -2.74
CA GLU A 85 -15.89 2.49 -2.05
C GLU A 85 -16.11 1.32 -3.02
N ASP A 86 -15.08 0.98 -3.79
CA ASP A 86 -15.07 -0.15 -4.70
C ASP A 86 -13.75 -0.92 -4.52
N ALA A 87 -13.85 -2.20 -4.15
CA ALA A 87 -12.69 -3.04 -3.83
C ALA A 87 -11.76 -3.23 -5.03
N VAL A 88 -12.32 -3.31 -6.26
CA VAL A 88 -11.54 -3.46 -7.48
C VAL A 88 -10.76 -2.18 -7.77
N VAL A 89 -11.41 -1.03 -7.64
CA VAL A 89 -10.75 0.28 -7.80
C VAL A 89 -9.62 0.42 -6.79
N ARG A 90 -9.88 0.17 -5.49
CA ARG A 90 -8.85 0.28 -4.45
C ARG A 90 -7.67 -0.63 -4.71
N LYS A 91 -7.89 -1.90 -5.10
CA LYS A 91 -6.81 -2.84 -5.41
C LYS A 91 -5.92 -2.36 -6.57
N GLU A 92 -6.52 -1.91 -7.66
CA GLU A 92 -5.77 -1.37 -8.80
C GLU A 92 -5.01 -0.09 -8.41
N VAL A 93 -5.62 0.78 -7.60
CA VAL A 93 -4.99 2.01 -7.11
C VAL A 93 -3.80 1.71 -6.20
N VAL A 94 -3.92 0.75 -5.28
CA VAL A 94 -2.80 0.30 -4.43
C VAL A 94 -1.65 -0.21 -5.30
N THR A 95 -1.95 -1.01 -6.32
CA THR A 95 -0.95 -1.51 -7.28
C THR A 95 -0.29 -0.37 -8.04
N ALA A 96 -1.05 0.65 -8.45
CA ALA A 96 -0.53 1.83 -9.13
C ALA A 96 0.36 2.69 -8.23
N ILE A 97 -0.04 2.91 -6.98
CA ILE A 97 0.76 3.64 -5.99
C ILE A 97 2.07 2.90 -5.74
N ARG A 98 2.02 1.58 -5.59
CA ARG A 98 3.22 0.75 -5.46
C ARG A 98 4.14 0.89 -6.68
N GLY A 99 3.57 0.91 -7.88
CA GLY A 99 4.31 1.15 -9.12
C GLY A 99 5.00 2.51 -9.14
N LEU A 100 4.29 3.58 -8.76
CA LEU A 100 4.89 4.93 -8.67
C LEU A 100 5.91 5.05 -7.53
N GLY A 101 5.73 4.33 -6.43
CA GLY A 101 6.62 4.28 -5.27
C GLY A 101 7.76 3.28 -5.38
N ALA A 102 8.15 2.88 -6.60
CA ALA A 102 9.23 1.92 -6.82
C ALA A 102 10.64 2.46 -6.46
N ASP A 103 10.79 3.78 -6.38
CA ASP A 103 12.02 4.49 -6.01
C ASP A 103 11.76 5.50 -4.87
N GLU A 104 12.84 6.06 -4.32
CA GLU A 104 12.76 6.98 -3.17
C GLU A 104 12.04 8.30 -3.50
N GLU A 105 12.10 8.75 -4.75
CA GLU A 105 11.36 9.93 -5.22
C GLU A 105 9.86 9.67 -5.11
N GLY A 106 9.38 8.54 -5.65
CA GLY A 106 8.00 8.11 -5.55
C GLY A 106 7.52 7.91 -4.12
N LYS A 107 8.33 7.30 -3.25
CA LYS A 107 8.02 7.13 -1.82
C LYS A 107 7.88 8.45 -1.08
N THR A 108 8.82 9.37 -1.31
CA THR A 108 8.78 10.72 -0.73
C THR A 108 7.55 11.50 -1.21
N ASN A 109 7.19 11.33 -2.50
CA ASN A 109 6.00 11.92 -3.07
C ASN A 109 4.71 11.34 -2.43
N ALA A 110 4.63 10.02 -2.25
CA ALA A 110 3.53 9.36 -1.55
C ALA A 110 3.36 9.90 -0.12
N GLN A 111 4.46 10.08 0.61
CA GLN A 111 4.43 10.69 1.95
C GLN A 111 3.93 12.13 1.90
N SER A 112 4.44 12.96 0.98
CA SER A 112 4.05 14.37 0.83
C SER A 112 2.55 14.55 0.56
N TYR A 113 1.91 13.55 -0.07
CA TYR A 113 0.47 13.55 -0.33
C TYR A 113 -0.35 12.79 0.73
N ASN A 114 0.24 12.35 1.84
CA ASN A 114 -0.44 11.59 2.92
C ASN A 114 -1.03 10.24 2.46
N VAL A 115 -0.38 9.58 1.51
CA VAL A 115 -0.80 8.23 1.05
C VAL A 115 -0.85 7.21 2.20
N PRO A 116 0.13 7.12 3.12
CA PRO A 116 0.07 6.17 4.23
C PRO A 116 -1.20 6.32 5.08
N TYR A 117 -1.68 7.55 5.27
CA TYR A 117 -2.90 7.83 6.03
C TYR A 117 -4.15 7.27 5.32
N ALA A 118 -4.25 7.48 4.00
CA ALA A 118 -5.34 6.92 3.20
C ALA A 118 -5.29 5.38 3.13
N LEU A 119 -4.09 4.79 3.15
CA LEU A 119 -3.93 3.34 3.20
C LEU A 119 -4.38 2.74 4.54
N LEU A 120 -4.15 3.42 5.67
CA LEU A 120 -4.64 2.98 6.98
C LEU A 120 -6.18 2.90 7.03
N GLU A 121 -6.88 3.81 6.34
CA GLU A 121 -8.35 3.73 6.19
C GLU A 121 -8.79 2.54 5.32
N CYS A 122 -7.89 2.02 4.48
CA CYS A 122 -8.12 0.90 3.58
C CYS A 122 -7.45 -0.41 4.05
N LEU A 123 -6.95 -0.48 5.29
CA LEU A 123 -6.04 -1.56 5.73
C LEU A 123 -6.60 -2.98 5.50
N MET A 124 -7.91 -3.16 5.68
CA MET A 124 -8.60 -4.45 5.53
C MET A 124 -9.12 -4.73 4.11
N VAL A 125 -8.77 -3.91 3.12
CA VAL A 125 -9.25 -4.07 1.73
C VAL A 125 -8.49 -5.18 1.00
N SER A 126 -7.17 -5.25 1.16
CA SER A 126 -6.35 -6.31 0.58
C SER A 126 -4.96 -6.39 1.22
N ASP A 127 -4.30 -7.53 1.07
CA ASP A 127 -2.94 -7.77 1.54
C ASP A 127 -1.93 -6.78 0.95
N GLU A 128 -2.15 -6.36 -0.31
CA GLU A 128 -1.30 -5.38 -0.98
C GLU A 128 -1.30 -4.02 -0.29
N VAL A 129 -2.36 -3.65 0.43
CA VAL A 129 -2.41 -2.42 1.24
C VAL A 129 -1.38 -2.49 2.35
N LEU A 130 -1.34 -3.61 3.07
CA LEU A 130 -0.40 -3.83 4.17
C LEU A 130 1.04 -3.81 3.67
N LEU A 131 1.33 -4.54 2.59
CA LEU A 131 2.66 -4.59 1.98
C LEU A 131 3.12 -3.19 1.55
N LEU A 132 2.23 -2.40 0.94
CA LEU A 132 2.55 -1.04 0.51
C LEU A 132 2.78 -0.12 1.71
N LEU A 133 1.92 -0.18 2.73
CA LEU A 133 2.06 0.62 3.94
C LEU A 133 3.40 0.35 4.65
N ASP A 134 3.85 -0.91 4.69
CA ASP A 134 5.16 -1.24 5.24
C ASP A 134 6.32 -0.69 4.40
N CYS A 135 6.18 -0.65 3.07
CA CYS A 135 7.22 -0.11 2.19
C CYS A 135 7.34 1.43 2.20
N LEU A 136 6.28 2.14 2.61
CA LEU A 136 6.27 3.60 2.59
C LEU A 136 6.93 4.19 3.85
N PRO A 137 7.55 5.38 3.73
CA PRO A 137 8.01 6.14 4.88
C PRO A 137 6.86 6.43 5.84
N LYS A 138 7.14 6.30 7.14
CA LYS A 138 6.18 6.51 8.22
C LYS A 138 6.67 7.66 9.06
N ASP A 139 6.01 8.80 8.94
CA ASP A 139 6.26 9.90 9.86
C ASP A 139 5.59 9.65 11.22
N PRO A 140 5.96 10.43 12.24
CA PRO A 140 5.32 10.42 13.54
C PRO A 140 3.79 10.32 13.56
N CYS A 141 3.09 11.11 12.74
CA CYS A 141 1.64 11.18 12.71
C CYS A 141 1.02 9.90 12.12
N VAL A 142 1.65 9.33 11.09
CA VAL A 142 1.23 8.06 10.50
C VAL A 142 1.33 6.93 11.53
N VAL A 143 2.43 6.86 12.29
CA VAL A 143 2.59 5.83 13.32
C VAL A 143 1.56 5.99 14.45
N ASP A 144 1.26 7.24 14.85
CA ASP A 144 0.19 7.50 15.81
C ASP A 144 -1.16 6.99 15.30
N LYS A 145 -1.47 7.18 14.03
CA LYS A 145 -2.73 6.70 13.44
C LYS A 145 -2.76 5.19 13.26
N MET A 146 -1.62 4.60 12.91
CA MET A 146 -1.45 3.15 12.80
C MET A 146 -1.68 2.45 14.14
N SER A 147 -1.46 3.15 15.24
CA SER A 147 -1.73 2.65 16.59
C SER A 147 -3.23 2.35 16.80
N ASP A 148 -4.12 3.13 16.20
CA ASP A 148 -5.58 2.86 16.20
C ASP A 148 -5.92 1.53 15.51
N LYS A 149 -4.98 1.00 14.70
CA LYS A 149 -5.09 -0.26 13.96
C LYS A 149 -4.27 -1.40 14.59
N ALA A 150 -3.69 -1.21 15.77
CA ALA A 150 -2.83 -2.19 16.43
C ALA A 150 -3.50 -3.57 16.59
N VAL A 151 -4.78 -3.61 16.98
CA VAL A 151 -5.53 -4.86 17.14
C VAL A 151 -5.68 -5.60 15.80
N GLU A 152 -5.95 -4.88 14.70
CA GLU A 152 -6.04 -5.48 13.37
C GLU A 152 -4.69 -6.08 12.93
N LEU A 153 -3.58 -5.38 13.18
CA LEU A 153 -2.23 -5.86 12.88
C LEU A 153 -1.85 -7.09 13.71
N VAL A 154 -2.19 -7.11 15.00
CA VAL A 154 -1.94 -8.26 15.87
C VAL A 154 -2.77 -9.45 15.42
N ASN A 155 -4.04 -9.27 15.06
CA ASN A 155 -4.88 -10.35 14.56
C ASN A 155 -4.30 -11.01 13.29
N ILE A 156 -3.68 -10.23 12.40
CA ILE A 156 -2.97 -10.77 11.22
C ILE A 156 -1.81 -11.68 11.64
N ILE A 157 -1.03 -11.29 12.67
CA ILE A 157 0.10 -12.08 13.17
C ILE A 157 -0.38 -13.35 13.92
N MET A 158 -1.49 -13.22 14.66
CA MET A 158 -2.11 -14.29 15.42
C MET A 158 -2.85 -15.31 14.56
N ALA A 159 -3.18 -14.98 13.31
CA ALA A 159 -3.82 -15.91 12.39
C ALA A 159 -2.97 -17.19 12.21
N GLU A 160 -3.61 -18.35 12.37
CA GLU A 160 -2.97 -19.63 12.13
C GLU A 160 -2.54 -19.75 10.65
N GLN A 161 -1.29 -20.14 10.42
CA GLN A 161 -0.84 -20.48 9.08
C GLN A 161 -1.57 -21.77 8.65
N GLY A 162 -2.62 -21.63 7.83
CA GLY A 162 -3.35 -22.78 7.28
C GLY A 162 -4.87 -22.67 7.24
N THR A 163 -5.48 -21.68 7.91
CA THR A 163 -6.95 -21.49 7.88
C THR A 163 -7.41 -20.41 6.88
N GLY A 164 -6.48 -19.77 6.16
CA GLY A 164 -6.72 -18.76 5.11
C GLY A 164 -5.41 -18.29 4.44
N PRO A 165 -5.46 -17.38 3.44
CA PRO A 165 -4.35 -17.05 2.54
C PRO A 165 -3.31 -16.08 3.14
N VAL A 166 -3.01 -16.16 4.45
CA VAL A 166 -1.97 -15.29 5.05
C VAL A 166 -0.61 -15.80 4.62
N THR A 167 0.02 -15.10 3.68
CA THR A 167 1.38 -15.38 3.23
C THR A 167 2.42 -14.89 4.26
N PRO A 168 3.62 -15.48 4.30
CA PRO A 168 4.68 -15.04 5.21
C PRO A 168 5.02 -13.54 5.08
N GLU A 169 4.96 -12.99 3.86
CA GLU A 169 5.25 -11.57 3.61
C GLU A 169 4.28 -10.63 4.31
N ILE A 170 3.00 -11.02 4.41
CA ILE A 170 1.96 -10.27 5.11
C ILE A 170 2.25 -10.29 6.61
N THR A 171 2.58 -11.47 7.16
CA THR A 171 2.98 -11.59 8.57
C THR A 171 4.21 -10.72 8.87
N TYR A 172 5.24 -10.73 8.02
CA TYR A 172 6.45 -9.95 8.24
C TYR A 172 6.18 -8.44 8.17
N SER A 173 5.33 -8.02 7.24
CA SER A 173 4.92 -6.62 7.12
C SER A 173 4.14 -6.19 8.36
N ALA A 174 3.20 -7.02 8.84
CA ALA A 174 2.48 -6.73 10.09
C ALA A 174 3.41 -6.61 11.29
N ILE A 175 4.42 -7.50 11.42
CA ILE A 175 5.45 -7.42 12.47
C ILE A 175 6.23 -6.11 12.36
N SER A 176 6.66 -5.73 11.16
CA SER A 176 7.39 -4.48 10.91
C SER A 176 6.55 -3.24 11.27
N LEU A 177 5.26 -3.25 10.95
CA LEU A 177 4.33 -2.18 11.33
C LEU A 177 4.12 -2.12 12.85
N VAL A 178 3.90 -3.25 13.51
CA VAL A 178 3.80 -3.30 14.98
C VAL A 178 5.09 -2.79 15.60
N HIS A 179 6.25 -3.25 15.13
CA HIS A 179 7.56 -2.77 15.57
C HIS A 179 7.68 -1.24 15.50
N ALA A 180 7.19 -0.61 14.42
CA ALA A 180 7.18 0.85 14.31
C ALA A 180 6.29 1.54 15.35
N ILE A 181 5.14 0.95 15.74
CA ILE A 181 4.32 1.44 16.86
C ILE A 181 5.13 1.35 18.15
N VAL A 182 5.72 0.19 18.42
CA VAL A 182 6.48 -0.11 19.64
C VAL A 182 7.64 0.85 19.85
N GLN A 183 8.43 1.07 18.80
CA GLN A 183 9.61 1.94 18.86
C GLN A 183 9.24 3.40 19.16
N ARG A 184 8.03 3.81 18.81
CA ARG A 184 7.54 5.15 19.07
C ARG A 184 6.94 5.29 20.46
N ASP A 185 6.02 4.40 20.80
CA ASP A 185 5.30 4.42 22.07
C ASP A 185 4.67 3.05 22.36
N ALA A 186 5.35 2.27 23.20
CA ALA A 186 4.89 0.94 23.60
C ALA A 186 3.53 0.97 24.31
N HIS A 187 3.17 2.06 25.00
CA HIS A 187 1.86 2.15 25.69
C HIS A 187 0.68 2.05 24.72
N LYS A 188 0.90 2.34 23.44
CA LYS A 188 -0.15 2.25 22.42
C LYS A 188 -0.61 0.83 22.09
N MET A 189 0.15 -0.20 22.50
CA MET A 189 -0.30 -1.59 22.36
C MET A 189 -1.10 -2.10 23.55
N GLU A 190 -1.30 -1.29 24.61
CA GLU A 190 -2.14 -1.69 25.76
C GLU A 190 -3.59 -2.03 25.38
N GLN A 191 -4.05 -1.54 24.23
CA GLN A 191 -5.39 -1.84 23.69
C GLN A 191 -5.52 -3.28 23.16
N VAL A 192 -4.40 -3.95 22.90
CA VAL A 192 -4.38 -5.34 22.43
C VAL A 192 -4.68 -6.27 23.60
N LYS A 193 -5.83 -6.95 23.53
CA LYS A 193 -6.16 -8.00 24.50
C LYS A 193 -5.23 -9.19 24.29
N ASN A 194 -4.79 -9.83 25.37
CA ASN A 194 -3.92 -11.02 25.37
C ASN A 194 -2.50 -10.77 24.81
N LEU A 195 -1.81 -9.75 25.33
CA LEU A 195 -0.41 -9.47 24.99
C LEU A 195 0.54 -10.66 25.22
N GLU A 196 0.26 -11.53 26.21
CA GLU A 196 1.08 -12.71 26.48
C GLU A 196 0.96 -13.77 25.36
N ASP A 197 -0.25 -14.08 24.91
CA ASP A 197 -0.48 -14.97 23.76
C ASP A 197 0.20 -14.41 22.50
N PHE A 198 0.15 -13.09 22.31
CA PHE A 198 0.84 -12.42 21.21
C PHE A 198 2.37 -12.59 21.30
N LYS A 199 2.97 -12.40 22.49
CA LYS A 199 4.40 -12.64 22.69
C LYS A 199 4.78 -14.11 22.47
N GLU A 200 3.95 -15.04 22.92
CA GLU A 200 4.16 -16.47 22.67
C GLU A 200 4.15 -16.77 21.18
N ARG A 201 3.16 -16.24 20.44
CA ARG A 201 3.10 -16.35 18.99
C ARG A 201 4.33 -15.78 18.29
N LEU A 202 4.82 -14.62 18.72
CA LEU A 202 6.05 -14.05 18.17
C LEU A 202 7.28 -14.94 18.46
N LYS A 203 7.37 -15.54 19.64
CA LYS A 203 8.43 -16.51 19.97
C LYS A 203 8.36 -17.74 19.07
N GLU A 204 7.17 -18.30 18.85
CA GLU A 204 6.96 -19.41 17.91
C GLU A 204 7.45 -19.05 16.51
N LEU A 205 7.05 -17.88 15.99
CA LEU A 205 7.48 -17.41 14.68
C LEU A 205 9.00 -17.27 14.61
N SER A 206 9.62 -16.69 15.65
CA SER A 206 11.09 -16.52 15.73
C SER A 206 11.87 -17.83 15.82
N SER A 207 11.26 -18.89 16.35
CA SER A 207 11.85 -20.24 16.37
C SER A 207 11.86 -20.93 15.00
N GLY A 208 11.09 -20.42 14.03
CA GLY A 208 11.08 -20.87 12.64
C GLY A 208 12.12 -20.18 11.75
N ARG A 209 11.96 -20.28 10.42
CA ARG A 209 12.78 -19.52 9.44
C ARG A 209 12.19 -18.13 9.21
N LEU A 210 12.53 -17.17 10.07
CA LEU A 210 12.31 -15.75 9.79
C LEU A 210 13.52 -15.11 9.10
N PRO A 211 13.32 -14.06 8.28
CA PRO A 211 14.40 -13.15 7.90
C PRO A 211 15.06 -12.53 9.14
N THR A 212 16.38 -12.36 9.14
CA THR A 212 17.15 -11.83 10.28
C THR A 212 16.64 -10.46 10.75
N GLN A 213 16.27 -9.58 9.82
CA GLN A 213 15.71 -8.27 10.17
C GLN A 213 14.39 -8.40 10.94
N THR A 214 13.51 -9.32 10.51
CA THR A 214 12.24 -9.59 11.19
C THR A 214 12.48 -10.19 12.58
N MET A 215 13.48 -11.05 12.75
CA MET A 215 13.86 -11.57 14.08
C MET A 215 14.24 -10.44 15.04
N LEU A 216 15.08 -9.49 14.61
CA LEU A 216 15.47 -8.35 15.44
C LEU A 216 14.28 -7.46 15.83
N GLN A 217 13.32 -7.29 14.92
CA GLN A 217 12.07 -6.59 15.20
C GLN A 217 11.24 -7.33 16.24
N VAL A 218 11.12 -8.66 16.11
CA VAL A 218 10.44 -9.52 17.08
C VAL A 218 11.07 -9.42 18.46
N ASP A 219 12.40 -9.49 18.56
CA ASP A 219 13.11 -9.37 19.83
C ASP A 219 12.86 -8.01 20.49
N THR A 220 12.84 -6.94 19.69
CA THR A 220 12.53 -5.59 20.16
C THR A 220 11.09 -5.51 20.70
N ILE A 221 10.13 -6.09 19.97
CA ILE A 221 8.73 -6.15 20.40
C ILE A 221 8.60 -6.92 21.71
N ILE A 222 9.15 -8.13 21.82
CA ILE A 222 9.00 -8.99 23.00
C ILE A 222 9.59 -8.33 24.25
N ASN A 223 10.75 -7.69 24.13
CA ASN A 223 11.48 -7.09 25.25
C ASN A 223 11.05 -5.65 25.59
N SER A 224 10.09 -5.09 24.85
CA SER A 224 9.61 -3.74 25.13
C SER A 224 8.82 -3.69 26.44
N PRO A 225 8.94 -2.60 27.24
CA PRO A 225 8.23 -2.46 28.51
C PRO A 225 6.76 -2.10 28.26
N TRP A 226 5.94 -3.12 27.98
CA TRP A 226 4.48 -3.03 27.82
C TRP A 226 3.77 -2.89 29.17
N CYS A 227 4.17 -1.91 29.98
CA CYS A 227 3.74 -1.74 31.38
C CYS A 227 4.06 -2.91 32.34
N VAL A 228 4.65 -2.55 33.48
CA VAL A 228 4.71 -3.34 34.72
C VAL A 228 3.50 -2.98 35.56
#